data_AF-A0A812WFQ7-F1
#
_entry.id   AF-A0A812WFQ7-F1
#
_cell.length_a   1.000
_cell.length_b   1.000
_cell.length_c   1.000
_cell.angle_alpha   90.00
_cell.angle_beta   90.00
_cell.angle_gamma   90.00
#
_symmetry.space_group_name_H-M   'P 1'
#
loop_
_entity.id
_entity.type
_entity.pdbx_description
1 polymer ?
#
loop_
_entity_poly.entity_id
_entity_poly.type
_entity_poly.pdbx_seq_one_letter_code
_entity_poly.pdbx_strand_id
1 'polypeptide(L)'
;MRDIKCDVITLEVGINIQTTAAMTRRVFTSAFEGFVETLRDGHPKVPIVVISPLWYGPLEERAPVGGSSFMSLKDLRSCLLTSINTMKAGGDEQLFYIDGLTLLGSGEEKMLFDKLHPGPEGNELIAQRLFACCSVFGRSCDNAPAPAPSSHIPKLSAGGYLVDMPGEGRSRLVVKEQGAALLAVSERQDWPPALVHQRDEFVFLCNVPGVWGHYTDGRVVFNNGTVWQSIRGPY
;
A
#
# COMPACT_ATOMS: atom_id res chain seq x y z
N MET A 1 12.71 8.99 4.29
CA MET A 1 11.51 9.52 4.94
C MET A 1 11.83 10.73 5.80
N ARG A 2 12.75 10.64 6.77
CA ARG A 2 13.22 11.80 7.57
C ARG A 2 13.65 13.01 6.75
N ASP A 3 14.46 12.82 5.71
CA ASP A 3 15.05 13.95 4.97
C ASP A 3 14.25 14.35 3.70
N ILE A 4 13.15 13.66 3.40
CA ILE A 4 12.31 13.93 2.24
C ILE A 4 11.24 14.94 2.66
N LYS A 5 11.14 16.07 1.96
CA LYS A 5 10.11 17.08 2.23
C LYS A 5 8.71 16.47 2.06
N CYS A 6 7.88 16.59 3.08
CA CYS A 6 6.49 16.16 3.06
C CYS A 6 5.59 17.11 3.87
N ASP A 7 4.35 17.26 3.43
CA ASP A 7 3.34 18.08 4.12
C ASP A 7 2.52 17.29 5.14
N VAL A 8 2.47 15.97 5.00
CA VAL A 8 1.83 14.99 5.88
C VAL A 8 2.61 13.67 5.77
N ILE A 9 2.68 12.92 6.86
CA ILE A 9 3.17 11.54 6.88
C ILE A 9 2.04 10.64 7.34
N THR A 10 1.75 9.58 6.60
CA THR A 10 0.85 8.51 7.04
C THR A 10 1.66 7.25 7.31
N LEU A 11 1.37 6.58 8.43
CA LEU A 11 2.02 5.34 8.85
C LEU A 11 0.94 4.27 9.06
N GLU A 12 0.87 3.28 8.19
CA GLU A 12 0.03 2.09 8.40
C GLU A 12 0.93 0.95 8.89
N VAL A 13 0.72 0.51 10.14
CA VAL A 13 1.69 -0.37 10.82
C VAL A 13 0.98 -1.48 11.59
N GLY A 14 1.40 -2.72 11.36
CA GLY A 14 1.25 -3.79 12.34
C GLY A 14 1.02 -5.18 11.74
N ILE A 15 0.30 -5.33 10.63
CA ILE A 15 0.02 -6.67 10.07
C ILE A 15 1.31 -7.43 9.73
N ASN A 16 2.33 -6.76 9.18
CA ASN A 16 3.63 -7.40 8.91
C ASN A 16 4.36 -7.83 10.18
N ILE A 17 4.23 -7.07 11.27
CA ILE A 17 4.85 -7.38 12.56
C ILE A 17 4.17 -8.59 13.19
N GLN A 18 2.84 -8.65 13.08
CA GLN A 18 2.06 -9.81 13.47
C GLN A 18 2.52 -11.01 12.64
N THR A 19 2.35 -10.99 11.31
CA THR A 19 2.43 -12.20 10.47
C THR A 19 3.80 -12.86 10.48
N THR A 20 4.86 -12.09 10.75
CA THR A 20 6.24 -12.57 10.79
C THR A 20 6.78 -12.83 12.20
N ALA A 21 6.00 -12.51 13.24
CA ALA A 21 6.48 -12.47 14.63
C ALA A 21 7.75 -11.62 14.79
N ALA A 22 7.87 -10.52 14.04
CA ALA A 22 9.10 -9.73 13.98
C ALA A 22 9.45 -9.09 15.33
N MET A 23 8.46 -8.76 16.16
CA MET A 23 8.66 -8.05 17.42
C MET A 23 7.73 -8.56 18.51
N THR A 24 8.25 -8.62 19.74
CA THR A 24 7.43 -8.73 20.95
C THR A 24 6.80 -7.38 21.28
N ARG A 25 5.81 -7.37 22.18
CA ARG A 25 5.16 -6.14 22.66
C ARG A 25 6.17 -5.09 23.13
N ARG A 26 7.13 -5.51 23.95
CA ARG A 26 8.15 -4.60 24.50
C ARG A 26 9.02 -3.99 23.40
N VAL A 27 9.46 -4.80 22.43
CA VAL A 27 10.30 -4.33 21.32
C VAL A 27 9.52 -3.38 20.42
N PHE A 28 8.27 -3.72 20.10
CA PHE A 28 7.42 -2.92 19.23
C PHE A 28 7.17 -1.51 19.79
N THR A 29 6.76 -1.38 21.05
CA THR A 29 6.49 -0.08 21.67
C THR A 29 7.69 0.85 21.56
N SER A 30 8.87 0.40 21.97
CA SER A 30 10.09 1.23 21.90
C SER A 30 10.52 1.50 20.46
N ALA A 31 10.40 0.53 19.54
CA ALA A 31 10.75 0.73 18.15
C ALA A 31 9.82 1.74 17.45
N PHE A 32 8.53 1.69 17.73
CA PHE A 32 7.54 2.61 17.19
C PHE A 32 7.76 4.04 17.68
N GLU A 33 7.91 4.23 18.99
CA GLU A 33 8.14 5.56 19.59
C GLU A 33 9.45 6.19 19.06
N GLY A 34 10.55 5.42 19.05
CA GLY A 34 11.83 5.89 18.50
C GLY A 34 11.77 6.16 16.98
N PHE A 35 10.95 5.42 16.24
CA PHE A 35 10.73 5.71 14.82
C PHE A 35 9.98 7.02 14.61
N VAL A 36 8.96 7.31 15.42
CA VAL A 36 8.25 8.60 15.39
C VAL A 36 9.20 9.75 15.77
N GLU A 37 10.05 9.58 16.78
CA GLU A 37 11.08 10.56 17.14
C GLU A 37 12.05 10.82 15.97
N THR A 38 12.51 9.75 15.29
CA THR A 38 13.37 9.87 14.11
C THR A 38 12.69 10.64 12.98
N LEU A 39 11.37 10.48 12.79
CA LEU A 39 10.61 11.28 11.84
C LEU A 39 10.51 12.74 12.30
N ARG A 40 10.29 12.99 13.59
CA ARG A 40 10.22 14.34 14.17
C ARG A 40 11.52 15.12 14.05
N ASP A 41 12.67 14.45 14.09
CA ASP A 41 13.96 15.10 13.82
C ASP A 41 14.02 15.77 12.45
N GLY A 42 13.45 15.15 11.42
CA GLY A 42 13.35 15.72 10.08
C GLY A 42 12.11 16.59 9.88
N HIS A 43 11.05 16.29 10.64
CA HIS A 43 9.71 16.86 10.46
C HIS A 43 9.08 17.32 11.78
N PRO A 44 9.61 18.39 12.42
CA PRO A 44 9.19 18.76 13.78
C PRO A 44 7.73 19.18 13.92
N LYS A 45 7.08 19.63 12.84
CA LYS A 45 5.70 20.15 12.84
C LYS A 45 4.75 19.48 11.85
N VAL A 46 5.27 18.58 11.01
CA VAL A 46 4.45 17.92 9.98
C VAL A 46 3.45 16.98 10.66
N PRO A 47 2.16 17.00 10.32
CA PRO A 47 1.21 16.00 10.82
C PRO A 47 1.69 14.57 10.53
N ILE A 48 1.77 13.74 11.58
CA ILE A 48 1.96 12.28 11.44
C ILE A 48 0.64 11.62 11.79
N VAL A 49 0.08 10.86 10.85
CA VAL A 49 -1.16 10.11 11.02
C VAL A 49 -0.83 8.63 11.07
N VAL A 50 -1.08 8.01 12.21
CA VAL A 50 -0.87 6.59 12.43
C VAL A 50 -2.18 5.86 12.23
N ILE A 51 -2.21 4.94 11.28
CA ILE A 51 -3.32 4.06 10.95
C ILE A 51 -2.97 2.69 11.54
N SER A 52 -3.79 2.23 12.48
CA SER A 52 -3.61 0.90 13.07
C SER A 52 -4.04 -0.22 12.11
N PRO A 53 -3.69 -1.49 12.35
CA PRO A 53 -4.00 -2.56 11.42
C PRO A 53 -5.48 -2.62 11.03
N LEU A 54 -5.76 -2.81 9.75
CA LEU A 54 -7.10 -3.14 9.26
C LEU A 54 -7.56 -4.48 9.85
N TRP A 55 -8.85 -4.78 9.72
CA TRP A 55 -9.39 -6.06 10.20
C TRP A 55 -8.81 -7.25 9.41
N TYR A 56 -8.36 -8.28 10.12
CA TYR A 56 -8.07 -9.59 9.53
C TYR A 56 -8.38 -10.71 10.53
N GLY A 57 -9.54 -11.36 10.32
CA GLY A 57 -10.14 -12.32 11.24
C GLY A 57 -9.18 -13.33 11.90
N PRO A 58 -8.36 -14.09 11.13
CA PRO A 58 -7.49 -15.13 11.68
C PRO A 58 -6.49 -14.66 12.75
N LEU A 59 -6.13 -13.37 12.76
CA LEU A 59 -5.09 -12.82 13.64
C LEU A 59 -5.62 -11.76 14.62
N GLU A 60 -6.93 -11.50 14.63
CA GLU A 60 -7.54 -10.49 15.51
C GLU A 60 -7.26 -10.74 16.99
N GLU A 61 -7.40 -11.99 17.45
CA GLU A 61 -7.28 -12.38 18.86
C GLU A 61 -6.13 -13.37 19.10
N ARG A 62 -5.29 -13.62 18.09
CA ARG A 62 -4.22 -14.63 18.14
C ARG A 62 -2.86 -14.02 17.87
N ALA A 63 -1.91 -14.28 18.78
CA ALA A 63 -0.51 -14.00 18.57
C ALA A 63 0.11 -14.96 17.53
N PRO A 64 1.12 -14.52 16.75
CA PRO A 64 1.68 -15.32 15.65
C PRO A 64 2.40 -16.58 16.10
N VAL A 65 2.95 -16.57 17.32
CA VAL A 65 3.61 -17.72 17.95
C VAL A 65 3.04 -17.96 19.34
N GLY A 66 3.17 -19.20 19.83
CA GLY A 66 2.72 -19.61 21.17
C GLY A 66 3.57 -18.97 22.27
N GLY A 67 3.29 -17.71 22.60
CA GLY A 67 3.96 -16.98 23.66
C GLY A 67 3.28 -15.64 23.93
N SER A 68 3.01 -15.33 25.20
CA SER A 68 2.28 -14.13 25.65
C SER A 68 3.01 -12.81 25.36
N SER A 69 4.27 -12.86 24.92
CA SER A 69 5.07 -11.69 24.58
C SER A 69 4.78 -11.16 23.18
N PHE A 70 4.19 -11.97 22.29
CA PHE A 70 3.79 -11.54 20.95
C PHE A 70 2.33 -11.08 20.94
N MET A 71 1.96 -10.34 19.91
CA MET A 71 0.73 -9.58 19.87
C MET A 71 -0.22 -10.10 18.80
N SER A 72 -1.51 -10.14 19.11
CA SER A 72 -2.57 -10.16 18.11
C SER A 72 -2.70 -8.80 17.40
N LEU A 73 -3.56 -8.70 16.38
CA LEU A 73 -3.85 -7.39 15.76
C LEU A 73 -4.54 -6.45 16.74
N LYS A 74 -5.43 -6.96 17.59
CA LYS A 74 -6.05 -6.18 18.66
C LYS A 74 -5.01 -5.63 19.64
N ASP A 75 -4.05 -6.47 20.04
CA ASP A 75 -2.95 -6.06 20.91
C ASP A 75 -2.10 -4.95 20.28
N LEU A 76 -1.82 -5.05 18.96
CA LEU A 76 -1.08 -4.03 18.22
C LEU A 76 -1.85 -2.70 18.16
N ARG A 77 -3.17 -2.72 17.90
CA ARG A 77 -4.02 -1.51 17.96
C ARG A 77 -3.95 -0.85 19.33
N SER A 78 -4.06 -1.64 20.40
CA SER A 78 -3.93 -1.12 21.77
C SER A 78 -2.55 -0.52 22.05
N CYS A 79 -1.46 -1.21 21.65
CA CYS A 79 -0.11 -0.69 21.81
C CYS A 79 0.12 0.64 21.10
N LEU A 80 -0.30 0.74 19.83
CA LEU A 80 -0.20 1.97 19.04
C LEU A 80 -0.94 3.12 19.71
N LEU A 81 -2.21 2.88 20.10
CA LEU A 81 -3.01 3.91 20.76
C LEU A 81 -2.39 4.37 22.09
N THR A 82 -1.86 3.45 22.90
CA THR A 82 -1.15 3.78 24.13
C THR A 82 0.10 4.62 23.86
N SER A 83 0.98 4.19 22.96
CA SER A 83 2.20 4.93 22.61
C SER A 83 1.87 6.34 22.10
N ILE A 84 0.90 6.46 21.19
CA ILE A 84 0.48 7.77 20.68
C ILE A 84 -0.04 8.67 21.80
N ASN A 85 -0.91 8.16 22.68
CA ASN A 85 -1.40 8.95 23.81
C ASN A 85 -0.27 9.40 24.75
N THR A 86 0.71 8.53 25.00
CA THR A 86 1.90 8.88 25.80
C THR A 86 2.74 9.97 25.12
N MET A 87 3.01 9.85 23.82
CA MET A 87 3.78 10.86 23.07
C MET A 87 3.05 12.21 22.98
N LYS A 88 1.72 12.18 22.81
CA LYS A 88 0.88 13.39 22.86
C LYS A 88 0.91 14.05 24.24
N ALA A 89 0.83 13.26 25.32
CA ALA A 89 0.99 13.77 26.68
C ALA A 89 2.39 14.36 26.93
N GLY A 90 3.40 13.88 26.19
CA GLY A 90 4.76 14.44 26.14
C GLY A 90 4.89 15.71 25.30
N GLY A 91 3.84 16.16 24.60
CA GLY A 91 3.79 17.43 23.88
C GLY A 91 3.72 17.33 22.35
N ASP A 92 3.67 16.12 21.76
CA ASP A 92 3.50 15.98 20.30
C ASP A 92 2.04 16.18 19.88
N GLU A 93 1.62 17.43 19.70
CA GLU A 93 0.26 17.78 19.28
C GLU A 93 -0.06 17.40 17.82
N GLN A 94 0.97 17.15 17.01
CA GLN A 94 0.87 16.86 15.57
C GLN A 94 0.88 15.34 15.27
N LEU A 95 0.64 14.52 16.29
CA LEU A 95 0.51 13.07 16.18
C LEU A 95 -0.97 12.66 16.29
N PHE A 96 -1.45 11.97 15.26
CA PHE A 96 -2.85 11.59 15.12
C PHE A 96 -2.98 10.08 14.98
N TYR A 97 -4.12 9.55 15.42
CA TYR A 97 -4.46 8.14 15.36
C TYR A 97 -5.76 7.93 14.58
N ILE A 98 -5.75 6.97 13.67
CA ILE A 98 -6.94 6.43 13.02
C ILE A 98 -7.02 4.95 13.36
N ASP A 99 -8.17 4.53 13.87
CA ASP A 99 -8.44 3.10 14.07
C ASP A 99 -8.69 2.44 12.71
N GLY A 100 -7.82 1.51 12.30
CA GLY A 100 -7.92 0.81 11.03
C GLY A 100 -9.24 0.06 10.84
N LEU A 101 -9.90 -0.34 11.94
CA LEU A 101 -11.22 -0.97 11.89
C LEU A 101 -12.31 -0.03 11.36
N THR A 102 -12.12 1.28 11.48
CA THR A 102 -13.04 2.28 10.91
C THR A 102 -12.85 2.46 9.41
N LEU A 103 -11.69 2.07 8.86
CA LEU A 103 -11.41 2.12 7.43
C LEU A 103 -11.87 0.84 6.74
N LEU A 104 -11.50 -0.32 7.29
CA LEU A 104 -11.94 -1.63 6.82
C LEU A 104 -12.09 -2.58 8.01
N GLY A 105 -13.34 -2.91 8.34
CA GLY A 105 -13.71 -3.75 9.48
C GLY A 105 -14.13 -5.15 9.06
N SER A 106 -14.66 -5.92 10.01
CA SER A 106 -15.18 -7.28 9.75
C SER A 106 -16.36 -7.31 8.79
N GLY A 107 -17.12 -6.21 8.68
CA GLY A 107 -18.25 -6.10 7.78
C GLY A 107 -17.85 -6.12 6.29
N GLU A 108 -16.59 -5.81 6.00
CA GLU A 108 -16.06 -5.70 4.64
C GLU A 108 -15.20 -6.90 4.21
N GLU A 109 -15.26 -8.04 4.91
CA GLU A 109 -14.49 -9.25 4.58
C GLU A 109 -14.58 -9.65 3.09
N LYS A 110 -15.75 -9.46 2.46
CA LYS A 110 -15.98 -9.78 1.05
C LYS A 110 -15.20 -8.89 0.07
N MET A 111 -14.66 -7.78 0.55
CA MET A 111 -13.84 -6.85 -0.24
C MET A 111 -12.35 -7.23 -0.22
N LEU A 112 -11.99 -8.33 0.42
CA LEU A 112 -10.63 -8.88 0.44
C LEU A 112 -10.47 -9.91 -0.70
N PHE A 113 -9.47 -9.75 -1.56
CA PHE A 113 -9.33 -10.63 -2.74
C PHE A 113 -8.67 -11.99 -2.42
N ASP A 114 -7.84 -12.05 -1.38
CA ASP A 114 -7.18 -13.27 -0.88
C ASP A 114 -7.47 -13.52 0.60
N LYS A 115 -8.55 -12.91 1.11
CA LYS A 115 -8.96 -12.90 2.53
C LYS A 115 -8.04 -12.10 3.46
N LEU A 116 -7.01 -11.42 2.95
CA LEU A 116 -6.12 -10.56 3.73
C LEU A 116 -6.02 -9.16 3.13
N HIS A 117 -5.78 -9.07 1.83
CA HIS A 117 -5.51 -7.82 1.13
C HIS A 117 -6.80 -7.24 0.53
N PRO A 118 -7.05 -5.92 0.68
CA PRO A 118 -8.18 -5.26 0.04
C PRO A 118 -8.10 -5.36 -1.49
N GLY A 119 -9.21 -5.73 -2.12
CA GLY A 119 -9.42 -5.62 -3.57
C GLY A 119 -9.71 -4.17 -4.00
N PRO A 120 -10.04 -3.94 -5.28
CA PRO A 120 -10.34 -2.59 -5.79
C PRO A 120 -11.41 -1.85 -4.98
N GLU A 121 -12.53 -2.51 -4.70
CA GLU A 121 -13.66 -1.94 -3.94
C GLU A 121 -13.27 -1.64 -2.49
N GLY A 122 -12.46 -2.52 -1.88
CA GLY A 122 -11.94 -2.31 -0.51
C GLY A 122 -11.01 -1.11 -0.43
N ASN A 123 -10.09 -0.96 -1.40
CA ASN A 123 -9.19 0.19 -1.49
C ASN A 123 -9.95 1.49 -1.72
N GLU A 124 -10.99 1.48 -2.56
CA GLU A 124 -11.85 2.65 -2.78
C GLU A 124 -12.56 3.07 -1.49
N LEU A 125 -13.13 2.11 -0.75
CA LEU A 125 -13.79 2.37 0.52
C LEU A 125 -12.83 2.92 1.57
N ILE A 126 -11.63 2.35 1.69
CA ILE A 126 -10.57 2.85 2.58
C ILE A 126 -10.23 4.30 2.22
N ALA A 127 -10.05 4.61 0.94
CA ALA A 127 -9.74 5.96 0.49
C ALA A 127 -10.85 6.96 0.84
N GLN A 128 -12.11 6.61 0.61
CA GLN A 128 -13.27 7.44 0.95
C GLN A 128 -13.35 7.72 2.46
N ARG A 129 -13.20 6.68 3.28
CA ARG A 129 -13.26 6.80 4.76
C ARG A 129 -12.08 7.57 5.32
N LEU A 130 -10.87 7.32 4.82
CA LEU A 130 -9.67 8.05 5.20
C LEU A 130 -9.78 9.53 4.84
N PHE A 131 -10.28 9.85 3.64
CA PHE A 131 -10.50 11.22 3.21
C PHE A 131 -11.50 11.96 4.11
N ALA A 132 -12.56 11.29 4.57
CA ALA A 132 -13.50 11.87 5.53
C ALA A 132 -12.82 12.23 6.87
N CYS A 133 -11.81 11.45 7.29
CA CYS A 133 -11.00 11.73 8.47
C CYS A 133 -10.02 12.91 8.27
N CYS A 134 -9.71 13.31 7.03
CA CYS A 134 -8.72 14.36 6.75
C CYS A 134 -9.12 15.76 7.27
N SER A 135 -10.42 16.00 7.47
CA SER A 135 -10.92 17.25 8.07
C SER A 135 -10.39 17.52 9.49
N VAL A 136 -9.84 16.49 10.16
CA VAL A 136 -9.32 16.56 11.53
C VAL A 136 -7.89 17.12 11.61
N PHE A 137 -7.14 17.17 10.50
CA PHE A 137 -5.70 17.52 10.49
C PHE A 137 -5.38 19.00 10.25
N GLY A 138 -6.39 19.88 10.34
CA GLY A 138 -6.18 21.34 10.36
C GLY A 138 -5.77 22.00 9.03
N ARG A 139 -5.74 21.27 7.92
CA ARG A 139 -5.76 21.86 6.57
C ARG A 139 -7.11 21.57 5.94
N SER A 140 -7.90 22.62 5.65
CA SER A 140 -9.04 22.43 4.77
C SER A 140 -8.53 22.00 3.41
N CYS A 141 -9.24 21.06 2.80
CA CYS A 141 -8.97 20.59 1.45
C CYS A 141 -9.29 21.66 0.39
N ASP A 142 -9.69 22.87 0.80
CA ASP A 142 -10.23 23.91 -0.08
C ASP A 142 -9.19 24.44 -1.09
N ASN A 143 -7.91 24.13 -0.87
CA ASN A 143 -6.80 24.39 -1.79
C ASN A 143 -6.13 23.12 -2.33
N ALA A 144 -6.72 21.93 -2.14
CA ALA A 144 -6.32 20.80 -2.97
C ALA A 144 -6.63 21.19 -4.42
N PRO A 145 -5.63 21.27 -5.33
CA PRO A 145 -5.94 21.52 -6.72
C PRO A 145 -6.97 20.48 -7.13
N ALA A 146 -8.09 20.95 -7.71
CA ALA A 146 -9.03 20.05 -8.35
C ALA A 146 -8.22 19.07 -9.21
N PRO A 147 -8.53 17.76 -9.19
CA PRO A 147 -7.81 16.80 -10.03
C PRO A 147 -7.73 17.39 -11.42
N ALA A 148 -6.51 17.60 -11.91
CA ALA A 148 -6.30 18.25 -13.19
C ALA A 148 -7.19 17.52 -14.22
N PRO A 149 -7.95 18.25 -15.07
CA PRO A 149 -8.75 17.60 -16.09
C PRO A 149 -7.83 16.66 -16.85
N SER A 150 -8.23 15.38 -16.96
CA SER A 150 -7.37 14.32 -17.49
C SER A 150 -6.81 14.77 -18.83
N SER A 151 -5.54 15.15 -18.86
CA SER A 151 -4.74 15.07 -20.07
C SER A 151 -4.88 13.65 -20.57
N HIS A 152 -4.93 13.43 -21.89
CA HIS A 152 -5.03 12.09 -22.46
C HIS A 152 -4.00 11.16 -21.80
N ILE A 153 -4.46 10.33 -20.85
CA ILE A 153 -3.58 9.41 -20.14
C ILE A 153 -3.29 8.28 -21.12
N PRO A 154 -2.03 8.08 -21.51
CA PRO A 154 -1.67 6.99 -22.41
C PRO A 154 -2.09 5.66 -21.78
N LYS A 155 -2.91 4.88 -22.50
CA LYS A 155 -3.30 3.54 -22.06
C LYS A 155 -2.31 2.50 -22.57
N LEU A 156 -2.01 1.53 -21.72
CA LEU A 156 -1.38 0.28 -22.09
C LEU A 156 -2.29 -0.41 -23.11
N SER A 157 -1.76 -0.63 -24.32
CA SER A 157 -2.51 -1.27 -25.38
C SER A 157 -2.32 -2.79 -25.34
N ALA A 158 -3.33 -3.54 -25.75
CA ALA A 158 -3.13 -4.92 -26.17
C ALA A 158 -2.05 -4.98 -27.27
N GLY A 159 -1.23 -6.03 -27.25
CA GLY A 159 -0.21 -6.22 -28.26
C GLY A 159 1.15 -6.71 -27.74
N GLY A 160 2.13 -6.47 -28.61
CA GLY A 160 3.54 -6.84 -28.53
C GLY A 160 4.27 -6.26 -27.34
N TYR A 161 4.89 -7.04 -26.45
CA TYR A 161 5.87 -6.52 -25.49
C TYR A 161 7.14 -7.37 -25.43
N LEU A 162 8.28 -6.70 -25.38
CA LEU A 162 9.54 -7.28 -24.93
C LEU A 162 9.73 -6.97 -23.46
N VAL A 163 9.96 -8.00 -22.67
CA VAL A 163 10.20 -7.93 -21.24
C VAL A 163 11.67 -8.14 -20.97
N ASP A 164 12.27 -7.23 -20.23
CA ASP A 164 13.62 -7.37 -19.68
C ASP A 164 13.49 -7.47 -18.16
N MET A 165 13.88 -8.60 -17.59
CA MET A 165 13.82 -8.84 -16.15
C MET A 165 15.25 -9.00 -15.60
N PRO A 166 15.65 -8.21 -14.58
CA PRO A 166 16.97 -8.30 -13.98
C PRO A 166 17.28 -9.72 -13.50
N GLY A 167 18.42 -10.27 -13.96
CA GLY A 167 18.88 -11.60 -13.57
C GLY A 167 18.23 -12.78 -14.30
N GLU A 168 17.14 -12.56 -15.03
CA GLU A 168 16.42 -13.60 -15.77
C GLU A 168 16.46 -13.44 -17.30
N GLY A 169 16.92 -12.28 -17.79
CA GLY A 169 17.08 -12.02 -19.21
C GLY A 169 15.79 -11.58 -19.91
N ARG A 170 15.83 -11.62 -21.25
CA ARG A 170 14.78 -11.05 -22.10
C ARG A 170 13.77 -12.12 -22.52
N SER A 171 12.48 -11.78 -22.48
CA SER A 171 11.36 -12.63 -22.90
C SER A 171 10.33 -11.83 -23.70
N ARG A 172 9.48 -12.49 -24.49
CA ARG A 172 8.31 -11.88 -25.12
C ARG A 172 7.06 -12.08 -24.27
N LEU A 173 6.15 -11.11 -24.34
CA LEU A 173 4.91 -11.09 -23.59
C LEU A 173 3.78 -10.46 -24.39
N VAL A 174 2.67 -11.19 -24.52
CA VAL A 174 1.40 -10.75 -25.14
C VAL A 174 0.47 -10.18 -24.10
N VAL A 175 0.11 -8.91 -24.25
CA VAL A 175 -1.05 -8.34 -23.56
C VAL A 175 -2.28 -8.52 -24.44
N LYS A 176 -3.28 -9.24 -23.95
CA LYS A 176 -4.56 -9.49 -24.63
C LYS A 176 -5.70 -8.88 -23.84
N GLU A 177 -6.77 -8.49 -24.52
CA GLU A 177 -8.02 -8.15 -23.84
C GLU A 177 -8.69 -9.42 -23.30
N GLN A 178 -9.14 -9.37 -22.05
CA GLN A 178 -9.90 -10.43 -21.40
C GLN A 178 -11.10 -9.80 -20.68
N GLY A 179 -12.22 -9.69 -21.41
CA GLY A 179 -13.39 -8.96 -20.91
C GLY A 179 -13.07 -7.46 -20.74
N ALA A 180 -13.27 -6.94 -19.54
CA ALA A 180 -12.92 -5.56 -19.20
C ALA A 180 -11.46 -5.37 -18.72
N ALA A 181 -10.67 -6.45 -18.64
CA ALA A 181 -9.30 -6.45 -18.14
C ALA A 181 -8.29 -6.75 -19.25
N LEU A 182 -7.00 -6.57 -18.93
CA LEU A 182 -5.88 -6.99 -19.78
C LEU A 182 -5.21 -8.22 -19.15
N LEU A 183 -4.81 -9.18 -19.99
CA LEU A 183 -4.07 -10.38 -19.59
C LEU A 183 -2.71 -10.40 -20.28
N ALA A 184 -1.65 -10.37 -19.49
CA ALA A 184 -0.27 -10.51 -19.93
C ALA A 184 0.15 -11.99 -19.91
N VAL A 185 0.62 -12.51 -21.05
CA VAL A 185 1.01 -13.90 -21.24
C VAL A 185 2.42 -13.93 -21.82
N SER A 186 3.39 -14.48 -21.09
CA SER A 186 4.75 -14.65 -21.59
C SER A 186 4.90 -15.89 -22.46
N GLU A 187 5.89 -15.90 -23.35
CA GLU A 187 6.35 -17.13 -24.03
C GLU A 187 7.07 -18.09 -23.07
N ARG A 188 7.53 -17.57 -21.92
CA ARG A 188 8.11 -18.36 -20.84
C ARG A 188 7.04 -19.13 -20.08
N GLN A 189 7.17 -20.46 -20.07
CA GLN A 189 6.21 -21.34 -19.38
C GLN A 189 6.25 -21.21 -17.86
N ASP A 190 7.38 -20.77 -17.32
CA ASP A 190 7.59 -20.55 -15.89
C ASP A 190 7.06 -19.20 -15.40
N TRP A 191 6.59 -18.34 -16.30
CA TRP A 191 5.92 -17.08 -15.98
C TRP A 191 4.40 -17.23 -16.16
N PRO A 192 3.62 -17.35 -15.07
CA PRO A 192 2.18 -17.54 -15.18
C PRO A 192 1.51 -16.28 -15.78
N PRO A 193 0.38 -16.45 -16.50
CA PRO A 193 -0.41 -15.33 -17.00
C PRO A 193 -0.78 -14.35 -15.88
N ALA A 194 -0.59 -13.05 -16.14
CA ALA A 194 -0.82 -11.98 -15.18
C ALA A 194 -1.97 -11.09 -15.63
N LEU A 195 -2.99 -10.93 -14.80
CA LEU A 195 -3.97 -9.88 -15.00
C LEU A 195 -3.29 -8.52 -14.79
N VAL A 196 -3.54 -7.60 -15.71
CA VAL A 196 -2.96 -6.27 -15.72
C VAL A 196 -4.06 -5.26 -15.47
N HIS A 197 -3.86 -4.46 -14.43
CA HIS A 197 -4.70 -3.31 -14.14
C HIS A 197 -3.90 -2.03 -14.39
N GLN A 198 -4.50 -1.05 -15.06
CA GLN A 198 -3.89 0.27 -15.23
C GLN A 198 -4.77 1.33 -14.58
N ARG A 199 -4.13 2.20 -13.79
CA ARG A 199 -4.74 3.41 -13.24
C ARG A 199 -3.78 4.56 -13.53
N ASP A 200 -4.25 5.51 -14.34
CA ASP A 200 -3.44 6.62 -14.81
C ASP A 200 -2.14 6.14 -15.50
N GLU A 201 -0.98 6.67 -15.13
CA GLU A 201 0.33 6.20 -15.57
C GLU A 201 0.81 4.92 -14.88
N PHE A 202 0.08 4.34 -13.93
CA PHE A 202 0.53 3.17 -13.17
C PHE A 202 -0.08 1.86 -13.70
N VAL A 203 0.78 0.84 -13.82
CA VAL A 203 0.45 -0.52 -14.24
C VAL A 203 0.71 -1.49 -13.09
N PHE A 204 -0.24 -2.36 -12.80
CA PHE A 204 -0.21 -3.32 -11.70
C PHE A 204 -0.36 -4.74 -12.24
N LEU A 205 0.47 -5.67 -11.74
CA LEU A 205 0.32 -7.10 -12.03
C LEU A 205 -0.46 -7.75 -10.89
N CYS A 206 -1.74 -8.04 -11.11
CA CYS A 206 -2.67 -8.44 -10.05
C CYS A 206 -2.31 -9.78 -9.37
N ASN A 207 -1.52 -10.63 -10.03
CA ASN A 207 -1.05 -11.91 -9.50
C ASN A 207 0.37 -11.84 -8.91
N VAL A 208 1.03 -10.67 -8.93
CA VAL A 208 2.35 -10.47 -8.32
C VAL A 208 2.25 -9.32 -7.31
N PRO A 209 1.85 -9.61 -6.06
CA PRO A 209 1.62 -8.58 -5.04
C PRO A 209 2.84 -7.66 -4.88
N GLY A 210 2.59 -6.35 -4.79
CA GLY A 210 3.63 -5.34 -4.61
C GLY A 210 4.41 -4.98 -5.87
N VAL A 211 4.16 -5.62 -7.02
CA VAL A 211 4.78 -5.24 -8.30
C VAL A 211 3.89 -4.24 -9.03
N TRP A 212 4.44 -3.05 -9.25
CA TRP A 212 3.80 -1.96 -9.97
C TRP A 212 4.82 -1.23 -10.82
N GLY A 213 4.39 -0.59 -11.91
CA GLY A 213 5.28 0.11 -12.82
C GLY A 213 4.68 1.37 -13.40
N HIS A 214 5.55 2.26 -13.85
CA HIS A 214 5.19 3.52 -14.49
C HIS A 214 5.18 3.34 -16.01
N TYR A 215 4.04 3.64 -16.64
CA TYR A 215 3.84 3.62 -18.08
C TYR A 215 4.17 4.97 -18.69
N THR A 216 4.98 4.94 -19.75
CA THR A 216 5.35 6.12 -20.53
C THR A 216 5.60 5.69 -21.96
N ASP A 217 4.78 6.17 -22.89
CA ASP A 217 4.97 6.02 -24.34
C ASP A 217 5.32 4.59 -24.80
N GLY A 218 4.49 3.61 -24.40
CA GLY A 218 4.67 2.22 -24.80
C GLY A 218 5.69 1.46 -23.95
N ARG A 219 6.25 2.06 -22.89
CA ARG A 219 7.19 1.43 -21.96
C ARG A 219 6.60 1.38 -20.56
N VAL A 220 6.72 0.25 -19.87
CA VAL A 220 6.44 0.13 -18.43
C VAL A 220 7.75 -0.16 -17.70
N VAL A 221 8.05 0.59 -16.66
CA VAL A 221 9.19 0.32 -15.76
C VAL A 221 8.64 -0.04 -14.39
N PHE A 222 8.83 -1.30 -13.97
CA PHE A 222 8.36 -1.81 -12.70
C PHE A 222 9.34 -1.51 -11.56
N ASN A 223 8.81 -1.41 -10.35
CA ASN A 223 9.56 -1.16 -9.12
C ASN A 223 10.57 -2.26 -8.76
N ASN A 224 10.42 -3.46 -9.33
CA ASN A 224 11.38 -4.55 -9.22
C ASN A 224 12.48 -4.53 -10.31
N GLY A 225 12.52 -3.48 -11.13
CA GLY A 225 13.47 -3.32 -12.23
C GLY A 225 13.08 -3.99 -13.55
N THR A 226 11.96 -4.74 -13.59
CA THR A 226 11.43 -5.30 -14.83
C THR A 226 11.01 -4.17 -15.77
N VAL A 227 11.31 -4.31 -17.06
CA VAL A 227 10.92 -3.33 -18.09
C VAL A 227 10.11 -4.02 -19.17
N TRP A 228 8.93 -3.50 -19.48
CA TRP A 228 8.17 -3.88 -20.66
C TRP A 228 8.31 -2.80 -21.71
N GLN A 229 8.61 -3.20 -22.94
CA GLN A 229 8.71 -2.30 -24.09
C GLN A 229 7.76 -2.80 -25.18
N SER A 230 6.78 -1.97 -25.53
CA SER A 230 5.87 -2.26 -26.63
C SER A 230 6.64 -2.40 -27.93
N ILE A 231 6.32 -3.44 -28.69
CA ILE A 231 6.85 -3.68 -30.02
C ILE A 231 5.75 -3.47 -31.05
N ARG A 232 6.07 -2.73 -32.12
CA ARG A 232 5.19 -2.55 -33.28
C ARG A 232 5.51 -3.64 -34.31
N GLY A 233 4.57 -4.56 -34.55
CA GLY A 233 4.71 -5.65 -35.52
C GLY A 233 3.85 -6.87 -35.14
N PRO A 234 3.62 -7.83 -36.06
CA PRO A 234 2.82 -9.02 -35.77
C PRO A 234 3.51 -9.92 -34.73
N TYR A 235 2.67 -10.55 -33.90
CA TYR A 235 3.00 -11.72 -33.09
C TYR A 235 3.29 -12.94 -33.94
#